data_AF-A0A940WY09-F1
#
_entry.id   AF-A0A940WY09-F1
#
_cell.length_a   1.000
_cell.length_b   1.000
_cell.length_c   1.000
_cell.angle_alpha   90.00
_cell.angle_beta   90.00
_cell.angle_gamma   90.00
#
_symmetry.space_group_name_H-M   'P 1'
#
loop_
_entity.id
_entity.type
_entity.pdbx_description
1 polymer ?
#
loop_
_entity_poly.entity_id
_entity_poly.type
_entity_poly.pdbx_seq_one_letter_code
_entity_poly.pdbx_strand_id
1 'polypeptide(L)'
;MSTEKGGPKLYSDSLCVDEVNQDVYYSNSFLNFLNHQLTKLAKQQADRLHCLIDRYDRFHKQQASDLQKQRHTVGNVLDEMKNQKQAQDLLSEQVIEQQEMSKYIDEQLDKMNEAFTVLQENNEEWTLITKDLFQQTSSYEGIHEELSSQISNQTNQFNDFEELTKEWRNQIEQQIKSLKQHITTSNALYVATTSRNQSLRSSHVETDRAISNLNTNHSVSTNRIAEGPFVDLFRELPVNFPIHQVYINGSTIEAGKFLNISQDGSIAHFIDDLDIKTFDCTKIDGVKWGQAEQGEK
;
A
#
# COMPACT_ATOMS: atom_id res chain seq x y z
N MET A 1 -10.35 -111.45 36.34
CA MET A 1 -10.32 -110.65 37.59
C MET A 1 -11.77 -110.26 37.89
N SER A 2 -12.47 -110.72 38.93
CA SER A 2 -12.12 -111.52 40.11
C SER A 2 -13.39 -112.21 40.63
N THR A 3 -13.27 -113.52 40.94
CA THR A 3 -13.78 -114.29 42.12
C THR A 3 -15.14 -113.94 42.76
N GLU A 4 -15.93 -114.84 43.38
CA GLU A 4 -16.03 -116.30 43.60
C GLU A 4 -17.05 -116.45 44.78
N LYS A 5 -17.61 -117.65 44.99
CA LYS A 5 -18.27 -118.19 46.22
C LYS A 5 -19.79 -117.92 46.36
N GLY A 6 -20.66 -118.88 46.69
CA GLY A 6 -20.50 -120.28 47.04
C GLY A 6 -21.44 -120.71 48.18
N GLY A 7 -22.36 -121.65 47.90
CA GLY A 7 -23.02 -122.59 48.83
C GLY A 7 -24.17 -122.08 49.72
N PRO A 8 -24.98 -122.97 50.38
CA PRO A 8 -25.00 -124.44 50.34
C PRO A 8 -26.40 -125.06 49.99
N LYS A 9 -26.37 -126.32 49.53
CA LYS A 9 -27.52 -127.26 49.49
C LYS A 9 -27.62 -127.98 50.84
N LEU A 10 -28.80 -128.04 51.43
CA LEU A 10 -29.14 -129.00 52.49
C LEU A 10 -30.49 -129.66 52.17
N TYR A 11 -30.46 -130.99 52.16
CA TYR A 11 -31.61 -131.89 52.22
C TYR A 11 -32.12 -131.95 53.66
N SER A 12 -33.44 -132.03 53.84
CA SER A 12 -34.04 -132.71 54.99
C SER A 12 -35.45 -133.18 54.64
N ASP A 13 -35.73 -134.40 55.08
CA ASP A 13 -36.83 -135.28 54.73
C ASP A 13 -38.24 -134.83 55.16
N SER A 14 -39.22 -135.47 54.51
CA SER A 14 -40.42 -136.09 55.07
C SER A 14 -41.24 -135.31 56.12
N LEU A 15 -42.45 -134.92 55.72
CA LEU A 15 -43.69 -135.32 56.39
C LEU A 15 -44.90 -134.97 55.52
N CYS A 16 -45.64 -136.00 55.12
CA CYS A 16 -47.00 -135.88 54.59
C CYS A 16 -47.89 -135.24 55.66
N VAL A 17 -48.48 -134.09 55.34
CA VAL A 17 -49.70 -133.59 55.98
C VAL A 17 -50.59 -133.11 54.83
N ASP A 18 -51.31 -134.07 54.26
CA ASP A 18 -52.55 -133.79 53.54
C ASP A 18 -53.58 -133.25 54.55
N GLU A 19 -54.44 -132.35 54.08
CA GLU A 19 -55.69 -131.92 54.72
C GLU A 19 -55.65 -130.92 55.89
N VAL A 20 -55.08 -129.72 55.67
CA VAL A 20 -55.65 -128.43 56.17
C VAL A 20 -55.34 -127.33 55.15
N ASN A 21 -55.86 -127.47 53.92
CA ASN A 21 -55.45 -126.67 52.76
C ASN A 21 -56.60 -125.83 52.16
N GLN A 22 -57.40 -125.18 53.01
CA GLN A 22 -58.37 -124.16 52.58
C GLN A 22 -58.22 -122.83 53.36
N ASP A 23 -58.06 -122.84 54.69
CA ASP A 23 -58.01 -121.58 55.45
C ASP A 23 -56.69 -120.80 55.37
N VAL A 24 -55.55 -121.48 55.18
CA VAL A 24 -54.26 -120.82 54.87
C VAL A 24 -54.27 -120.22 53.46
N TYR A 25 -55.02 -120.82 52.53
CA TYR A 25 -55.21 -120.30 51.17
C TYR A 25 -56.04 -119.00 51.17
N TYR A 26 -57.05 -118.88 52.03
CA TYR A 26 -57.82 -117.64 52.18
C TYR A 26 -57.04 -116.54 52.92
N SER A 27 -56.23 -116.88 53.93
CA SER A 27 -55.34 -115.91 54.60
C SER A 27 -54.22 -115.40 53.69
N ASN A 28 -53.61 -116.28 52.88
CA ASN A 28 -52.62 -115.86 51.88
C ASN A 28 -53.26 -115.08 50.74
N SER A 29 -54.49 -115.41 50.31
CA SER A 29 -55.16 -114.64 49.25
C SER A 29 -55.54 -113.23 49.73
N PHE A 30 -55.95 -113.06 50.99
CA PHE A 30 -56.24 -111.75 51.57
C PHE A 30 -54.99 -110.91 51.82
N LEU A 31 -53.90 -111.48 52.33
CA LEU A 31 -52.62 -110.78 52.47
C LEU A 31 -52.03 -110.41 51.10
N ASN A 32 -52.16 -111.28 50.10
CA ASN A 32 -51.77 -110.97 48.72
C ASN A 32 -52.64 -109.85 48.13
N PHE A 33 -53.94 -109.83 48.44
CA PHE A 33 -54.82 -108.73 48.06
C PHE A 33 -54.42 -107.41 48.72
N LEU A 34 -54.18 -107.39 50.04
CA LEU A 34 -53.73 -106.18 50.76
C LEU A 34 -52.37 -105.70 50.27
N ASN A 35 -51.42 -106.61 50.05
CA ASN A 35 -50.10 -106.27 49.51
C ASN A 35 -50.21 -105.73 48.08
N HIS A 36 -51.11 -106.29 47.26
CA HIS A 36 -51.42 -105.77 45.94
C HIS A 36 -52.04 -104.36 46.00
N GLN A 37 -53.00 -104.12 46.90
CA GLN A 37 -53.61 -102.79 47.08
C GLN A 37 -52.59 -101.75 47.61
N LEU A 38 -51.76 -102.13 48.59
CA LEU A 38 -50.70 -101.27 49.12
C LEU A 38 -49.67 -100.93 48.04
N THR A 39 -49.21 -101.91 47.28
CA THR A 39 -48.27 -101.73 46.17
C THR A 39 -48.88 -100.84 45.08
N LYS A 40 -50.17 -101.03 44.78
CA LYS A 40 -50.90 -100.20 43.81
C LYS A 40 -51.00 -98.74 44.29
N LEU A 41 -51.34 -98.51 45.57
CA LEU A 41 -51.43 -97.17 46.14
C LEU A 41 -50.05 -96.49 46.23
N ALA A 42 -49.02 -97.21 46.69
CA ALA A 42 -47.65 -96.72 46.76
C ALA A 42 -47.12 -96.34 45.37
N LYS A 43 -47.39 -97.18 44.36
CA LYS A 43 -47.06 -96.88 42.96
C LYS A 43 -47.81 -95.64 42.45
N GLN A 44 -49.12 -95.52 42.71
CA GLN A 44 -49.88 -94.33 42.34
C GLN A 44 -49.37 -93.05 43.00
N GLN A 45 -48.96 -93.12 44.27
CA GLN A 45 -48.36 -91.97 44.95
C GLN A 45 -46.96 -91.64 44.40
N ALA A 46 -46.13 -92.64 44.12
CA ALA A 46 -44.82 -92.46 43.49
C ALA A 46 -44.96 -91.84 42.09
N ASP A 47 -45.90 -92.32 41.26
CA ASP A 47 -46.17 -91.79 39.92
C ASP A 47 -46.66 -90.32 40.00
N ARG A 48 -47.50 -89.99 40.99
CA ARG A 48 -47.93 -88.60 41.26
C ARG A 48 -46.76 -87.71 41.68
N LEU A 49 -45.91 -88.19 42.59
CA LEU A 49 -44.73 -87.46 43.03
C LEU A 49 -43.75 -87.24 41.88
N HIS A 50 -43.47 -88.26 41.06
CA HIS A 50 -42.66 -88.11 39.86
C HIS A 50 -43.24 -87.10 38.88
N CYS A 51 -44.55 -87.11 38.64
CA CYS A 51 -45.20 -86.12 37.78
C CYS A 51 -45.08 -84.68 38.34
N LEU A 52 -45.17 -84.53 39.67
CA LEU A 52 -44.96 -83.24 40.34
C LEU A 52 -43.50 -82.77 40.25
N ILE A 53 -42.54 -83.68 40.45
CA ILE A 53 -41.10 -83.40 40.29
C ILE A 53 -40.83 -82.98 38.84
N ASP A 54 -41.31 -83.72 37.85
CA ASP A 54 -41.14 -83.37 36.44
C ASP A 54 -41.77 -82.02 36.09
N ARG A 55 -42.93 -81.70 36.67
CA ARG A 55 -43.58 -80.41 36.50
C ARG A 55 -42.74 -79.30 37.13
N TYR A 56 -42.19 -79.53 38.32
CA TYR A 56 -41.32 -78.57 39.01
C TYR A 56 -40.01 -78.35 38.26
N ASP A 57 -39.38 -79.42 37.75
CA ASP A 57 -38.17 -79.34 36.93
C ASP A 57 -38.41 -78.60 35.62
N ARG A 58 -39.55 -78.86 34.95
CA ARG A 58 -39.95 -78.09 33.75
C ARG A 58 -40.16 -76.61 34.09
N PHE A 59 -40.78 -76.32 35.23
CA PHE A 59 -40.97 -74.94 35.69
C PHE A 59 -39.64 -74.23 35.95
N HIS A 60 -38.70 -74.87 36.65
CA HIS A 60 -37.36 -74.31 36.89
C HIS A 60 -36.55 -74.12 35.60
N LYS A 61 -36.60 -75.09 34.68
CA LYS A 61 -35.95 -74.96 33.37
C LYS A 61 -36.55 -73.80 32.57
N GLN A 62 -37.87 -73.62 32.62
CA GLN A 62 -38.55 -72.49 31.99
C GLN A 62 -38.12 -71.16 32.63
N GLN A 63 -38.12 -71.07 33.97
CA GLN A 63 -37.68 -69.88 34.68
C GLN A 63 -36.21 -69.52 34.39
N ALA A 64 -35.32 -70.51 34.35
CA ALA A 64 -33.92 -70.29 33.99
C ALA A 64 -33.77 -69.81 32.54
N SER A 65 -34.53 -70.37 31.61
CA SER A 65 -34.56 -69.92 30.21
C SER A 65 -35.06 -68.48 30.10
N ASP A 66 -36.12 -68.12 30.83
CA ASP A 66 -36.68 -66.77 30.79
C ASP A 66 -35.74 -65.73 31.44
N LEU A 67 -35.06 -66.08 32.54
CA LEU A 67 -34.01 -65.24 33.12
C LEU A 67 -32.82 -65.05 32.17
N GLN A 68 -32.43 -66.09 31.43
CA GLN A 68 -31.37 -65.99 30.42
C GLN A 68 -31.78 -65.06 29.28
N LYS A 69 -33.03 -65.15 28.81
CA LYS A 69 -33.58 -64.21 27.79
C LYS A 69 -33.59 -62.78 28.32
N GLN A 70 -34.09 -62.57 29.54
CA GLN A 70 -34.10 -61.25 30.18
C GLN A 70 -32.68 -60.67 30.31
N ARG A 71 -31.70 -61.48 30.73
CA ARG A 71 -30.30 -61.07 30.80
C ARG A 71 -29.76 -60.64 29.43
N HIS A 72 -30.10 -61.36 28.37
CA HIS A 72 -29.69 -61.00 27.02
C HIS A 72 -30.35 -59.70 26.55
N THR A 73 -31.66 -59.52 26.79
CA THR A 73 -32.37 -58.28 26.47
C THR A 73 -31.78 -57.08 27.21
N VAL A 74 -31.51 -57.20 28.51
CA VAL A 74 -30.87 -56.14 29.30
C VAL A 74 -29.46 -55.83 28.79
N GLY A 75 -28.69 -56.85 28.39
CA GLY A 75 -27.39 -56.66 27.75
C GLY A 75 -27.49 -55.83 26.48
N ASN A 76 -28.41 -56.19 25.58
CA ASN A 76 -28.62 -55.47 24.32
C ASN A 76 -29.06 -54.00 24.55
N VAL A 77 -29.96 -53.75 25.51
CA VAL A 77 -30.39 -52.39 25.87
C VAL A 77 -29.22 -51.57 26.43
N LEU A 78 -28.35 -52.17 27.23
CA LEU A 78 -27.19 -51.48 27.80
C LEU A 78 -26.15 -51.12 26.71
N ASP A 79 -25.96 -52.00 25.73
CA ASP A 79 -25.12 -51.72 24.56
C ASP A 79 -25.72 -50.61 23.69
N GLU A 80 -27.05 -50.61 23.46
CA GLU A 80 -27.76 -49.52 22.77
C GLU A 80 -27.62 -48.18 23.50
N MET A 81 -27.80 -48.15 24.81
CA MET A 81 -27.60 -46.93 25.62
C MET A 81 -26.17 -46.42 25.56
N LYS A 82 -25.17 -47.32 25.53
CA LYS A 82 -23.76 -46.95 25.37
C LYS A 82 -23.50 -46.33 24.01
N ASN A 83 -24.04 -46.92 22.95
CA ASN A 83 -23.94 -46.39 21.59
C ASN A 83 -24.64 -45.02 21.47
N GLN A 84 -25.82 -44.87 22.10
CA GLN A 84 -26.55 -43.60 22.13
C GLN A 84 -25.74 -42.50 22.85
N LYS A 85 -25.10 -42.84 23.97
CA LYS A 85 -24.24 -41.89 24.68
C LYS A 85 -23.05 -41.47 23.82
N GLN A 86 -22.38 -42.42 23.16
CA GLN A 86 -21.28 -42.10 22.25
C GLN A 86 -21.73 -41.20 21.10
N ALA A 87 -22.91 -41.44 20.52
CA ALA A 87 -23.48 -40.59 19.49
C ALA A 87 -23.80 -39.17 20.01
N GLN A 88 -24.28 -39.06 21.26
CA GLN A 88 -24.53 -37.76 21.89
C GLN A 88 -23.23 -36.99 22.17
N ASP A 89 -22.17 -37.68 22.61
CA ASP A 89 -20.85 -37.07 22.83
C ASP A 89 -20.26 -36.54 21.51
N LEU A 90 -20.32 -37.34 20.43
CA LEU A 90 -19.89 -36.91 19.08
C LEU A 90 -20.71 -35.72 18.54
N LEU A 91 -22.03 -35.72 18.76
CA LEU A 91 -22.87 -34.59 18.36
C LEU A 91 -22.52 -33.31 19.15
N SER A 92 -22.20 -33.46 20.44
CA SER A 92 -21.81 -32.33 21.28
C SER A 92 -20.46 -31.74 20.84
N GLU A 93 -19.50 -32.59 20.49
CA GLU A 93 -18.21 -32.18 19.90
C GLU A 93 -18.42 -31.43 18.58
N GLN A 94 -19.26 -31.96 17.69
CA GLN A 94 -19.60 -31.30 16.42
C GLN A 94 -20.25 -29.92 16.62
N VAL A 95 -21.12 -29.75 17.63
CA VAL A 95 -21.74 -28.46 17.95
C VAL A 95 -20.69 -27.45 18.45
N ILE A 96 -19.72 -27.89 19.25
CA ILE A 96 -18.62 -27.03 19.72
C ILE A 96 -17.78 -26.58 18.53
N GLU A 97 -17.39 -27.49 17.64
CA GLU A 97 -16.63 -27.16 16.42
C GLU A 97 -17.38 -26.15 15.54
N GLN A 98 -18.70 -26.32 15.38
CA GLN A 98 -19.54 -25.37 14.63
C GLN A 98 -19.59 -23.99 15.30
N GLN A 99 -19.64 -23.92 16.63
CA GLN A 99 -19.62 -22.66 17.36
C GLN A 99 -18.27 -21.95 17.23
N GLU A 100 -17.16 -22.68 17.32
CA GLU A 100 -15.81 -22.14 17.11
C GLU A 100 -15.62 -21.62 15.68
N MET A 101 -16.11 -22.37 14.68
CA MET A 101 -16.08 -21.93 13.29
C MET A 101 -16.94 -20.68 13.07
N SER A 102 -18.14 -20.61 13.66
CA SER A 102 -19.00 -19.42 13.59
C SER A 102 -18.30 -18.20 14.19
N LYS A 103 -17.69 -18.36 15.37
CA LYS A 103 -16.94 -17.28 16.03
C LYS A 103 -15.77 -16.80 15.16
N TYR A 104 -15.04 -17.72 14.54
CA TYR A 104 -13.96 -17.39 13.62
C TYR A 104 -14.48 -16.60 12.40
N ILE A 105 -15.61 -17.00 11.81
CA ILE A 105 -16.24 -16.27 10.70
C ILE A 105 -16.61 -14.85 11.12
N ASP A 106 -17.21 -14.67 12.30
CA ASP A 106 -17.58 -13.35 12.82
C ASP A 106 -16.33 -12.45 13.00
N GLU A 107 -15.24 -12.98 13.58
CA GLU A 107 -13.97 -12.25 13.72
C GLU A 107 -13.36 -11.84 12.36
N GLN A 108 -13.53 -12.65 11.32
CA GLN A 108 -13.06 -12.30 9.97
C GLN A 108 -13.96 -11.25 9.31
N LEU A 109 -15.28 -11.30 9.54
CA LEU A 109 -16.21 -10.29 9.06
C LEU A 109 -15.92 -8.92 9.68
N ASP A 110 -15.61 -8.87 10.98
CA ASP A 110 -15.23 -7.63 11.66
C ASP A 110 -13.97 -7.01 11.06
N LYS A 111 -12.92 -7.82 10.84
CA LYS A 111 -11.68 -7.36 10.17
C LYS A 111 -11.94 -6.86 8.75
N MET A 112 -12.82 -7.52 8.01
CA MET A 112 -13.20 -7.10 6.67
C MET A 112 -13.96 -5.77 6.68
N ASN A 113 -14.85 -5.55 7.65
CA ASN A 113 -15.58 -4.30 7.81
C ASN A 113 -14.66 -3.14 8.22
N GLU A 114 -13.68 -3.40 9.09
CA GLU A 114 -12.64 -2.42 9.44
C GLU A 114 -11.81 -2.04 8.21
N ALA A 115 -11.35 -3.02 7.43
CA ALA A 115 -10.63 -2.78 6.18
C ALA A 115 -11.48 -2.00 5.16
N PHE A 116 -12.78 -2.30 5.06
CA PHE A 116 -13.70 -1.57 4.19
C PHE A 116 -13.87 -0.11 4.61
N THR A 117 -13.92 0.16 5.92
CA THR A 117 -14.00 1.52 6.47
C THR A 117 -12.76 2.33 6.09
N VAL A 118 -11.56 1.76 6.27
CA VAL A 118 -10.30 2.40 5.87
C VAL A 118 -10.25 2.67 4.37
N LEU A 119 -10.74 1.74 3.53
CA LEU A 119 -10.83 1.96 2.09
C LEU A 119 -11.78 3.10 1.73
N GLN A 120 -12.89 3.24 2.44
CA GLN A 120 -13.84 4.33 2.24
C GLN A 120 -13.23 5.69 2.61
N GLU A 121 -12.56 5.78 3.75
CA GLU A 121 -11.84 7.00 4.19
C GLU A 121 -10.78 7.40 3.17
N ASN A 122 -9.96 6.45 2.71
CA ASN A 122 -8.96 6.70 1.67
C ASN A 122 -9.60 7.19 0.35
N ASN A 123 -10.76 6.64 -0.04
CA ASN A 123 -11.45 7.07 -1.24
C ASN A 123 -12.00 8.50 -1.13
N GLU A 124 -12.47 8.90 0.05
CA GLU A 124 -12.87 10.28 0.34
C GLU A 124 -11.66 11.24 0.26
N GLU A 125 -10.50 10.84 0.79
CA GLU A 125 -9.25 11.60 0.69
C GLU A 125 -8.79 11.77 -0.77
N TRP A 126 -8.77 10.69 -1.56
CA TRP A 126 -8.45 10.76 -3.00
C TRP A 126 -9.40 11.66 -3.77
N THR A 127 -10.67 11.70 -3.38
CA THR A 127 -11.68 12.58 -3.99
C THR A 127 -11.37 14.05 -3.70
N LEU A 128 -10.97 14.38 -2.46
CA LEU A 128 -10.53 15.72 -2.08
C LEU A 128 -9.27 16.14 -2.84
N ILE A 129 -8.24 15.29 -2.88
CA ILE A 129 -7.00 15.54 -3.64
C ILE A 129 -7.31 15.80 -5.11
N THR A 130 -8.18 14.99 -5.73
CA THR A 130 -8.57 15.15 -7.13
C THR A 130 -9.27 16.50 -7.36
N LYS A 131 -10.14 16.92 -6.45
CA LYS A 131 -10.82 18.21 -6.52
C LYS A 131 -9.83 19.38 -6.41
N ASP A 132 -8.88 19.30 -5.49
CA ASP A 132 -7.86 20.34 -5.30
C ASP A 132 -6.94 20.45 -6.51
N LEU A 133 -6.51 19.32 -7.10
CA LEU A 133 -5.73 19.30 -8.33
C LEU A 133 -6.49 19.90 -9.51
N PHE A 134 -7.80 19.63 -9.63
CA PHE A 134 -8.63 20.23 -10.66
C PHE A 134 -8.70 21.76 -10.48
N GLN A 135 -8.91 22.23 -9.25
CA GLN A 135 -8.96 23.65 -8.95
C GLN A 135 -7.61 24.36 -9.23
N GLN A 136 -6.49 23.72 -8.89
CA GLN A 136 -5.16 24.22 -9.25
C GLN A 136 -4.97 24.29 -10.76
N THR A 137 -5.39 23.26 -11.49
CA THR A 137 -5.30 23.21 -12.96
C THR A 137 -6.08 24.37 -13.60
N SER A 138 -7.32 24.61 -13.14
CA SER A 138 -8.11 25.75 -13.60
C SER A 138 -7.45 27.10 -13.27
N SER A 139 -6.78 27.22 -12.13
CA SER A 139 -6.04 28.43 -11.79
C SER A 139 -4.83 28.64 -12.72
N TYR A 140 -4.09 27.58 -13.05
CA TYR A 140 -2.97 27.66 -13.97
C TYR A 140 -3.41 28.01 -15.39
N GLU A 141 -4.55 27.48 -15.85
CA GLU A 141 -5.14 27.81 -17.14
C GLU A 141 -5.46 29.32 -17.24
N GLY A 142 -6.07 29.90 -16.20
CA GLY A 142 -6.32 31.34 -16.14
C GLY A 142 -5.04 32.19 -16.17
N ILE A 143 -3.99 31.77 -15.44
CA ILE A 143 -2.69 32.46 -15.48
C ILE A 143 -2.07 32.37 -16.88
N HIS A 144 -2.16 31.21 -17.52
CA HIS A 144 -1.63 30.99 -18.87
C HIS A 144 -2.35 31.85 -19.92
N GLU A 145 -3.67 31.96 -19.84
CA GLU A 145 -4.47 32.85 -20.71
C GLU A 145 -4.08 34.32 -20.55
N GLU A 146 -3.91 34.79 -19.30
CA GLU A 146 -3.48 36.16 -19.01
C GLU A 146 -2.08 36.45 -19.56
N LEU A 147 -1.11 35.56 -19.31
CA LEU A 147 0.25 35.69 -19.85
C LEU A 147 0.26 35.68 -21.38
N SER A 148 -0.57 34.83 -22.00
CA SER A 148 -0.71 34.78 -23.46
C SER A 148 -1.26 36.10 -24.03
N SER A 149 -2.23 36.70 -23.34
CA SER A 149 -2.78 38.01 -23.70
C SER A 149 -1.71 39.12 -23.57
N GLN A 150 -0.93 39.10 -22.50
CA GLN A 150 0.18 40.05 -22.29
C GLN A 150 1.25 39.95 -23.38
N ILE A 151 1.68 38.72 -23.73
CA ILE A 151 2.64 38.49 -24.83
C ILE A 151 2.08 39.00 -26.15
N SER A 152 0.80 38.75 -26.44
CA SER A 152 0.15 39.25 -27.67
C SER A 152 0.14 40.77 -27.72
N ASN A 153 -0.21 41.43 -26.61
CA ASN A 153 -0.19 42.89 -26.51
C ASN A 153 1.21 43.47 -26.68
N GLN A 154 2.23 42.88 -26.04
CA GLN A 154 3.62 43.31 -26.22
C GLN A 154 4.10 43.11 -27.66
N THR A 155 3.74 41.99 -28.28
CA THR A 155 4.06 41.72 -29.69
C THR A 155 3.47 42.79 -30.61
N ASN A 156 2.23 43.20 -30.38
CA ASN A 156 1.60 44.28 -31.15
C ASN A 156 2.34 45.62 -30.95
N GLN A 157 2.71 45.97 -29.71
CA GLN A 157 3.49 47.17 -29.43
C GLN A 157 4.87 47.18 -30.14
N PHE A 158 5.54 46.04 -30.17
CA PHE A 158 6.81 45.90 -30.89
C PHE A 158 6.63 46.09 -32.40
N ASN A 159 5.56 45.54 -32.98
CA ASN A 159 5.24 45.72 -34.39
C ASN A 159 4.95 47.19 -34.73
N ASP A 160 4.18 47.89 -33.88
CA ASP A 160 3.90 49.32 -34.04
C ASP A 160 5.20 50.16 -34.00
N PHE A 161 6.10 49.84 -33.07
CA PHE A 161 7.40 50.50 -32.97
C PHE A 161 8.30 50.20 -34.19
N GLU A 162 8.27 48.97 -34.71
CA GLU A 162 8.99 48.60 -35.93
C GLU A 162 8.48 49.38 -37.14
N GLU A 163 7.15 49.54 -37.27
CA GLU A 163 6.52 50.33 -38.32
C GLU A 163 6.92 51.81 -38.22
N LEU A 164 6.85 52.40 -37.02
CA LEU A 164 7.29 53.77 -36.77
C LEU A 164 8.77 53.95 -37.13
N THR A 165 9.63 52.98 -36.77
CA THR A 165 11.06 53.02 -37.07
C THR A 165 11.32 52.94 -38.59
N LYS A 166 10.55 52.14 -39.32
CA LYS A 166 10.59 52.08 -40.80
C LYS A 166 10.17 53.41 -41.40
N GLU A 167 9.10 54.03 -40.91
CA GLU A 167 8.65 55.34 -41.36
C GLU A 167 9.72 56.42 -41.15
N TRP A 168 10.27 56.50 -39.94
CA TRP A 168 11.34 57.44 -39.61
C TRP A 168 12.57 57.26 -40.50
N ARG A 169 12.98 56.01 -40.75
CA ARG A 169 14.09 55.71 -41.68
C ARG A 169 13.80 56.25 -43.08
N ASN A 170 12.60 56.02 -43.60
CA ASN A 170 12.19 56.50 -44.92
C ASN A 170 12.21 58.04 -44.98
N GLN A 171 11.74 58.73 -43.93
CA GLN A 171 11.78 60.20 -43.85
C GLN A 171 13.22 60.73 -43.85
N ILE A 172 14.12 60.15 -43.05
CA ILE A 172 15.54 60.52 -43.00
C ILE A 172 16.20 60.29 -44.37
N GLU A 173 15.94 59.16 -45.02
CA GLU A 173 16.47 58.87 -46.36
C GLU A 173 16.02 59.91 -47.40
N GLN A 174 14.76 60.36 -47.34
CA GLN A 174 14.24 61.42 -48.21
C GLN A 174 14.94 62.76 -47.94
N GLN A 175 15.13 63.13 -46.66
CA GLN A 175 15.85 64.35 -46.29
C GLN A 175 17.31 64.32 -46.78
N ILE A 176 18.00 63.19 -46.62
CA ILE A 176 19.37 63.01 -47.12
C ILE A 176 19.41 63.16 -48.64
N LYS A 177 18.45 62.57 -49.38
CA LYS A 177 18.36 62.72 -50.85
C LYS A 177 18.16 64.18 -51.25
N SER A 178 17.24 64.89 -50.59
CA SER A 178 16.99 66.32 -50.84
C SER A 178 18.22 67.18 -50.56
N LEU A 179 18.90 66.94 -49.42
CA LEU A 179 20.12 67.66 -49.05
C LEU A 179 21.25 67.43 -50.05
N LYS A 180 21.46 66.17 -50.48
CA LYS A 180 22.45 65.83 -51.52
C LYS A 180 22.17 66.60 -52.81
N GLN A 181 20.91 66.64 -53.26
CA GLN A 181 20.52 67.40 -54.44
C GLN A 181 20.80 68.90 -54.27
N HIS A 182 20.46 69.49 -53.13
CA HIS A 182 20.73 70.90 -52.83
C HIS A 182 22.25 71.20 -52.85
N ILE A 183 23.08 70.34 -52.27
CA ILE A 183 24.55 70.47 -52.32
C ILE A 183 25.04 70.41 -53.76
N THR A 184 24.56 69.47 -54.57
CA THR A 184 24.92 69.37 -55.99
C THR A 184 24.55 70.64 -56.77
N THR A 185 23.34 71.17 -56.57
CA THR A 185 22.90 72.42 -57.21
C THR A 185 23.73 73.62 -56.75
N SER A 186 23.98 73.75 -55.44
CA SER A 186 24.81 74.82 -54.88
C SER A 186 26.23 74.78 -55.42
N ASN A 187 26.84 73.58 -55.49
CA ASN A 187 28.18 73.41 -56.06
C ASN A 187 28.22 73.78 -57.55
N ALA A 188 27.21 73.40 -58.33
CA ALA A 188 27.11 73.79 -59.74
C ALA A 188 27.00 75.33 -59.92
N LEU A 189 26.22 76.00 -59.07
CA LEU A 189 26.12 77.47 -59.05
C LEU A 189 27.45 78.13 -58.63
N TYR A 190 28.13 77.59 -57.63
CA TYR A 190 29.45 78.08 -57.21
C TYR A 190 30.49 77.96 -58.33
N VAL A 191 30.53 76.83 -59.04
CA VAL A 191 31.41 76.65 -60.20
C VAL A 191 31.07 77.66 -61.30
N ALA A 192 29.78 77.84 -61.63
CA ALA A 192 29.35 78.79 -62.65
C ALA A 192 29.72 80.25 -62.30
N THR A 193 29.58 80.64 -61.03
CA THR A 193 29.97 81.98 -60.55
C THR A 193 31.48 82.14 -60.45
N THR A 194 32.22 81.10 -60.07
CA THR A 194 33.70 81.12 -60.03
C THR A 194 34.29 81.19 -61.44
N SER A 195 33.74 80.46 -62.42
CA SER A 195 34.13 80.60 -63.83
C SER A 195 33.81 81.99 -64.38
N ARG A 196 32.72 82.62 -63.93
CA ARG A 196 32.39 84.03 -64.24
C ARG A 196 33.37 85.01 -63.58
N ASN A 197 33.83 84.73 -62.37
CA ASN A 197 34.81 85.55 -61.64
C ASN A 197 36.28 85.30 -62.07
N GLN A 198 36.61 84.12 -62.63
CA GLN A 198 37.91 83.82 -63.25
C GLN A 198 38.08 84.53 -64.61
N SER A 199 36.99 85.01 -65.23
CA SER A 199 37.08 86.01 -66.30
C SER A 199 37.48 87.42 -65.80
N LEU A 200 37.53 87.65 -64.47
CA LEU A 200 37.81 88.95 -63.85
C LEU A 200 38.99 88.94 -62.85
N ARG A 201 39.64 87.80 -62.61
CA ARG A 201 40.80 87.71 -61.70
C ARG A 201 41.95 86.91 -62.32
N SER A 202 42.66 87.56 -63.24
CA SER A 202 44.08 87.29 -63.54
C SER A 202 44.99 88.11 -62.60
N SER A 203 44.71 88.12 -61.30
CA SER A 203 45.55 88.79 -60.31
C SER A 203 45.25 88.25 -58.91
N HIS A 204 46.32 87.93 -58.18
CA HIS A 204 46.38 87.42 -56.81
C HIS A 204 46.19 85.91 -56.60
N VAL A 205 47.30 85.19 -56.79
CA VAL A 205 47.67 83.97 -56.06
C VAL A 205 48.60 84.39 -54.94
N GLU A 206 48.14 84.48 -53.68
CA GLU A 206 49.05 84.58 -52.50
C GLU A 206 48.33 84.56 -51.13
N THR A 207 47.48 83.58 -50.80
CA THR A 207 46.97 83.46 -49.40
C THR A 207 46.65 82.05 -48.89
N ASP A 208 46.96 80.96 -49.59
CA ASP A 208 46.51 79.61 -49.16
C ASP A 208 47.61 78.74 -48.51
N ARG A 209 48.61 79.37 -47.89
CA ARG A 209 49.70 78.65 -47.18
C ARG A 209 49.55 78.62 -45.65
N ALA A 210 48.49 79.20 -45.08
CA ALA A 210 48.38 79.42 -43.63
C ALA A 210 47.46 78.45 -42.84
N ILE A 211 46.71 77.54 -43.49
CA ILE A 211 45.66 76.73 -42.81
C ILE A 211 46.11 75.27 -42.50
N SER A 212 47.39 74.93 -42.67
CA SER A 212 47.90 73.56 -42.47
C SER A 212 48.36 73.21 -41.04
N ASN A 213 48.37 74.15 -40.09
CA ASN A 213 49.10 74.00 -38.81
C ASN A 213 48.24 73.92 -37.53
N LEU A 214 46.97 73.52 -37.59
CA LEU A 214 46.08 73.49 -36.40
C LEU A 214 45.48 72.12 -36.03
N ASN A 215 45.94 71.00 -36.62
CA ASN A 215 45.37 69.67 -36.35
C ASN A 215 46.38 68.63 -35.84
N THR A 216 47.29 69.03 -34.95
CA THR A 216 48.08 68.09 -34.14
C THR A 216 48.07 68.54 -32.69
N ASN A 217 47.19 67.92 -31.89
CA ASN A 217 47.34 67.63 -30.45
C ASN A 217 45.95 67.47 -29.78
N HIS A 218 45.35 66.29 -29.90
CA HIS A 218 44.41 65.77 -28.90
C HIS A 218 44.66 64.26 -28.77
N SER A 219 45.73 63.91 -28.06
CA SER A 219 45.81 62.60 -27.41
C SER A 219 44.77 62.61 -26.29
N VAL A 220 43.63 61.98 -26.55
CA VAL A 220 42.66 61.63 -25.52
C VAL A 220 43.42 60.80 -24.49
N SER A 221 43.65 61.42 -23.33
CA SER A 221 44.07 60.72 -22.13
C SER A 221 43.12 59.57 -21.92
N THR A 222 43.61 58.34 -22.02
CA THR A 222 42.92 57.17 -21.49
C THR A 222 42.77 57.42 -20.01
N ASN A 223 41.61 57.99 -19.65
CA ASN A 223 41.12 58.13 -18.29
C ASN A 223 41.45 56.83 -17.56
N ARG A 224 42.24 56.94 -16.50
CA ARG A 224 42.32 55.90 -15.48
C ARG A 224 40.89 55.67 -15.02
N ILE A 225 40.29 54.60 -15.53
CA ILE A 225 38.99 54.10 -15.12
C ILE A 225 39.11 53.94 -13.60
N ALA A 226 38.19 54.55 -12.87
CA ALA A 226 38.23 54.63 -11.42
C ALA A 226 38.37 53.21 -10.83
N GLU A 227 39.58 52.87 -10.41
CA GLU A 227 39.87 51.61 -9.72
C GLU A 227 39.30 51.74 -8.31
N GLY A 228 38.03 51.34 -8.15
CA GLY A 228 37.43 51.15 -6.84
C GLY A 228 38.22 50.08 -6.07
N PRO A 229 38.31 50.19 -4.73
CA PRO A 229 39.18 49.32 -3.91
C PRO A 229 38.84 47.82 -3.98
N PHE A 230 37.67 47.45 -4.54
CA PHE A 230 37.20 46.08 -4.67
C PHE A 230 37.30 45.50 -6.09
N VAL A 231 37.74 46.28 -7.09
CA VAL A 231 37.78 45.82 -8.50
C VAL A 231 38.72 44.63 -8.67
N ASP A 232 39.93 44.70 -8.12
CA ASP A 232 40.91 43.61 -8.21
C ASP A 232 40.44 42.38 -7.45
N LEU A 233 39.83 42.58 -6.28
CA LEU A 233 39.24 41.50 -5.48
C LEU A 233 38.15 40.74 -6.26
N PHE A 234 37.21 41.45 -6.89
CA PHE A 234 36.15 40.81 -7.68
C PHE A 234 36.65 40.14 -8.95
N ARG A 235 37.77 40.59 -9.53
CA ARG A 235 38.40 39.92 -10.68
C ARG A 235 39.02 38.57 -10.31
N GLU A 236 39.50 38.43 -9.07
CA GLU A 236 40.11 37.19 -8.58
C GLU A 236 39.07 36.19 -8.04
N LEU A 237 37.84 36.64 -7.77
CA LEU A 237 36.79 35.77 -7.23
C LEU A 237 36.21 34.83 -8.30
N PRO A 238 36.01 33.54 -7.97
CA PRO A 238 35.37 32.61 -8.88
C PRO A 238 33.87 32.91 -9.02
N VAL A 239 33.30 32.56 -10.17
CA VAL A 239 31.85 32.62 -10.41
C VAL A 239 31.13 31.77 -9.35
N ASN A 240 30.01 32.28 -8.84
CA ASN A 240 29.21 31.72 -7.75
C ASN A 240 29.85 31.74 -6.35
N PHE A 241 30.90 32.55 -6.12
CA PHE A 241 31.47 32.70 -4.78
C PHE A 241 30.41 33.26 -3.80
N PRO A 242 30.26 32.67 -2.59
CA PRO A 242 29.21 33.07 -1.66
C PRO A 242 29.46 34.47 -1.09
N ILE A 243 28.52 35.37 -1.31
CA ILE A 243 28.52 36.74 -0.80
C ILE A 243 27.20 36.95 -0.11
N HIS A 244 27.20 37.34 1.16
CA HIS A 244 25.97 37.50 1.92
C HIS A 244 25.42 38.93 1.84
N GLN A 245 26.31 39.93 1.91
CA GLN A 245 25.90 41.34 1.87
C GLN A 245 26.95 42.20 1.16
N VAL A 246 26.47 43.20 0.42
CA VAL A 246 27.29 44.25 -0.18
C VAL A 246 26.90 45.59 0.45
N TYR A 247 27.87 46.37 0.88
CA TYR A 247 27.65 47.71 1.44
C TYR A 247 27.87 48.75 0.36
N ILE A 248 26.85 49.57 0.08
CA ILE A 248 26.87 50.58 -0.98
C ILE A 248 26.47 51.94 -0.42
N ASN A 249 27.38 52.91 -0.45
CA ASN A 249 27.22 54.22 0.18
C ASN A 249 26.64 54.14 1.60
N GLY A 250 27.15 53.22 2.41
CA GLY A 250 26.72 52.97 3.80
C GLY A 250 25.41 52.17 3.94
N SER A 251 24.73 51.80 2.85
CA SER A 251 23.53 50.96 2.88
C SER A 251 23.87 49.49 2.67
N THR A 252 23.27 48.59 3.45
CA THR A 252 23.47 47.15 3.30
C THR A 252 22.46 46.57 2.32
N ILE A 253 22.94 45.83 1.33
CA ILE A 253 22.11 45.12 0.36
C ILE A 253 22.43 43.64 0.44
N GLU A 254 21.39 42.81 0.57
CA GLU A 254 21.54 41.36 0.53
C GLU A 254 21.95 40.90 -0.86
N ALA A 255 22.90 39.97 -0.90
CA ALA A 255 23.32 39.26 -2.09
C ALA A 255 23.48 37.79 -1.69
N GLY A 256 23.41 36.87 -2.66
CA GLY A 256 23.66 35.45 -2.42
C GLY A 256 25.02 35.02 -2.96
N LYS A 257 25.29 35.29 -4.25
CA LYS A 257 26.50 34.82 -4.93
C LYS A 257 27.05 35.87 -5.90
N PHE A 258 28.36 35.90 -6.04
CA PHE A 258 29.06 36.67 -7.07
C PHE A 258 28.86 36.02 -8.45
N LEU A 259 28.54 36.81 -9.48
CA LEU A 259 28.46 36.31 -10.85
C LEU A 259 29.70 36.65 -11.65
N ASN A 260 29.89 37.94 -11.94
CA ASN A 260 31.02 38.46 -12.71
C ASN A 260 31.18 39.98 -12.50
N ILE A 261 32.27 40.51 -13.05
CA ILE A 261 32.51 41.95 -13.17
C ILE A 261 32.63 42.31 -14.66
N SER A 262 32.17 43.50 -15.05
CA SER A 262 32.27 44.01 -16.41
C SER A 262 33.74 44.10 -16.87
N GLN A 263 33.97 44.04 -18.18
CA GLN A 263 35.33 44.00 -18.75
C GLN A 263 36.16 45.24 -18.39
N ASP A 264 35.52 46.39 -18.23
CA ASP A 264 36.12 47.64 -17.79
C ASP A 264 36.29 47.73 -16.27
N GLY A 265 35.74 46.78 -15.49
CA GLY A 265 35.80 46.75 -14.04
C GLY A 265 34.89 47.75 -13.32
N SER A 266 33.99 48.42 -14.05
CA SER A 266 33.13 49.46 -13.48
C SER A 266 31.91 48.89 -12.75
N ILE A 267 31.43 47.71 -13.14
CA ILE A 267 30.16 47.15 -12.66
C ILE A 267 30.35 45.69 -12.21
N ALA A 268 29.88 45.37 -11.01
CA ALA A 268 29.83 44.00 -10.49
C ALA A 268 28.39 43.48 -10.45
N HIS A 269 28.21 42.22 -10.82
CA HIS A 269 26.94 41.52 -10.84
C HIS A 269 26.88 40.44 -9.76
N PHE A 270 25.79 40.42 -9.03
CA PHE A 270 25.49 39.49 -7.95
C PHE A 270 24.12 38.87 -8.20
N ILE A 271 23.89 37.68 -7.67
CA ILE A 271 22.57 37.04 -7.68
C ILE A 271 22.09 36.84 -6.24
N ASP A 272 20.80 37.09 -6.02
CA ASP A 272 20.10 36.81 -4.78
C ASP A 272 18.85 35.99 -5.13
N ASP A 273 18.86 34.70 -4.79
CA ASP A 273 17.94 33.69 -5.30
C ASP A 273 17.81 33.69 -6.84
N LEU A 274 16.84 34.43 -7.39
CA LEU A 274 16.57 34.55 -8.83
C LEU A 274 16.81 35.97 -9.39
N ASP A 275 17.13 36.94 -8.52
CA ASP A 275 17.27 38.34 -8.90
C ASP A 275 18.74 38.73 -9.11
N ILE A 276 19.05 39.30 -10.28
CA ILE A 276 20.39 39.81 -10.59
C ILE A 276 20.51 41.26 -10.12
N LYS A 277 21.39 41.49 -9.15
CA LYS A 277 21.71 42.79 -8.59
C LYS A 277 23.01 43.31 -9.21
N THR A 278 22.99 44.55 -9.68
CA THR A 278 24.10 45.16 -10.45
C THR A 278 24.54 46.45 -9.78
N PHE A 279 25.82 46.57 -9.48
CA PHE A 279 26.36 47.69 -8.71
C PHE A 279 27.62 48.27 -9.34
N ASP A 280 27.73 49.60 -9.28
CA ASP A 280 28.95 50.33 -9.63
C ASP A 280 30.02 50.07 -8.56
N CYS A 281 31.17 49.54 -8.99
CA CYS A 281 32.27 49.16 -8.11
C CYS A 281 32.84 50.34 -7.32
N THR A 282 32.68 51.57 -7.81
CA THR A 282 33.13 52.79 -7.11
C THR A 282 32.26 53.15 -5.90
N LYS A 283 31.03 52.59 -5.84
CA LYS A 283 30.07 52.84 -4.76
C LYS A 283 30.08 51.75 -3.68
N ILE A 284 30.87 50.70 -3.87
CA ILE A 284 30.96 49.58 -2.92
C ILE A 284 31.95 49.96 -1.81
N ASP A 285 31.44 50.06 -0.59
CA ASP A 285 32.22 50.38 0.60
C ASP A 285 32.76 49.13 1.31
N GLY A 286 32.11 47.98 1.10
CA GLY A 286 32.45 46.73 1.78
C GLY A 286 31.67 45.53 1.28
N VAL A 287 32.16 44.33 1.63
CA VAL A 287 31.52 43.05 1.32
C VAL A 287 31.57 42.15 2.56
N LYS A 288 30.46 41.49 2.88
CA LYS A 288 30.39 40.45 3.91
C LYS A 288 30.25 39.09 3.24
N TRP A 289 31.24 38.23 3.47
CA TRP A 289 31.29 36.89 2.88
C TRP A 289 30.21 35.97 3.47
N GLY A 290 29.62 35.14 2.61
CA GLY A 290 28.76 34.04 3.06
C GLY A 290 29.60 32.91 3.64
N GLN A 291 29.04 32.13 4.56
CA GLN A 291 29.66 30.86 4.91
C GLN A 291 29.55 29.94 3.69
N ALA A 292 30.66 29.33 3.27
CA ALA A 292 30.60 28.27 2.28
C ALA A 292 29.62 27.22 2.81
N GLU A 293 28.59 26.91 2.03
CA GLU A 293 27.64 25.84 2.35
C GLU A 293 28.48 24.59 2.63
N GLN A 294 28.67 24.27 3.91
CA GLN A 294 29.24 23.00 4.30
C GLN A 294 28.16 22.00 3.91
N GLY A 295 28.30 21.41 2.72
CA GLY A 295 27.38 20.41 2.23
C GLY A 295 27.16 19.41 3.35
N GLU A 296 25.95 19.42 3.91
CA GLU A 296 25.50 18.39 4.83
C GLU A 296 25.68 17.07 4.09
N LYS A 297 26.62 16.26 4.59
CA LYS A 297 26.89 14.92 4.08
C LYS A 297 25.81 13.96 4.51
#